data_AF-A0A545BAF8-F1
#
_entry.id   AF-A0A545BAF8-F1
#
_cell.length_a   1.000
_cell.length_b   1.000
_cell.length_c   1.000
_cell.angle_alpha   90.00
_cell.angle_beta   90.00
_cell.angle_gamma   90.00
#
_symmetry.space_group_name_H-M   'P 1'
#
loop_
_entity.id
_entity.type
_entity.pdbx_description
1 polymer ?
#
loop_
_entity_poly.entity_id
_entity_poly.type
_entity_poly.pdbx_seq_one_letter_code
_entity_poly.pdbx_strand_id
1 'polypeptide(L)' 'MAVVSWPAEFVERYRRAGYWRGRPLGDLLRDGAREHPDATALFCGDLLWSYAELDERSDRLAAGLAELGIRA' A
#
# COMPACT_ATOMS: atom_id res chain seq x y z
N MET A 1 -14.35 8.41 -17.41
CA MET A 1 -12.99 8.02 -17.84
C MET A 1 -12.99 6.50 -17.94
N ALA A 2 -12.80 5.91 -19.12
CA ALA A 2 -12.83 4.46 -19.28
C ALA A 2 -11.41 3.91 -19.10
N VAL A 3 -11.23 2.98 -18.16
CA VAL A 3 -9.99 2.22 -18.04
C VAL A 3 -10.01 1.14 -19.12
N VAL A 4 -8.99 1.12 -19.97
CA VAL A 4 -8.84 0.03 -20.96
C VAL A 4 -8.17 -1.15 -20.26
N SER A 5 -8.86 -2.28 -20.21
CA SER A 5 -8.34 -3.51 -19.61
C SER A 5 -7.31 -4.19 -20.50
N TRP A 6 -6.34 -4.87 -19.87
CA TRP A 6 -5.41 -5.75 -20.57
C TRP A 6 -6.16 -6.95 -21.18
N PRO A 7 -5.77 -7.43 -22.38
CA PRO A 7 -6.30 -8.68 -22.91
C PRO A 7 -6.00 -9.86 -21.98
N ALA A 8 -6.93 -10.82 -21.90
CA ALA A 8 -6.91 -11.90 -20.92
C ALA A 8 -5.62 -12.74 -20.96
N GLU A 9 -5.06 -12.95 -22.15
CA GLU A 9 -3.80 -13.67 -22.36
C GLU A 9 -2.60 -13.02 -21.64
N PHE A 10 -2.54 -11.67 -21.60
CA PHE A 10 -1.48 -10.95 -20.89
C PHE A 10 -1.69 -10.98 -19.39
N VAL A 11 -2.95 -10.88 -18.94
CA VAL A 11 -3.29 -11.00 -17.52
C VAL A 11 -2.81 -12.34 -16.98
N GLU A 12 -3.11 -13.43 -17.68
CA GLU A 12 -2.67 -14.77 -17.28
C GLU A 12 -1.14 -14.90 -17.32
N ARG A 13 -0.51 -14.42 -18.42
CA ARG A 13 0.95 -14.43 -18.55
C ARG A 13 1.64 -13.72 -17.39
N TYR A 14 1.17 -12.53 -17.00
CA TYR A 14 1.80 -11.72 -15.95
C TYR A 14 1.56 -12.27 -14.54
N ARG A 15 0.39 -12.87 -14.30
CA ARG A 15 0.12 -13.58 -13.05
C ARG A 15 1.00 -14.81 -12.91
N ARG A 16 1.06 -15.65 -13.96
CA ARG A 16 1.90 -16.86 -13.96
C ARG A 16 3.39 -16.55 -13.85
N ALA A 17 3.86 -15.45 -14.44
CA ALA A 17 5.24 -14.99 -14.29
C ALA A 17 5.54 -14.35 -12.92
N GLY A 18 4.54 -14.18 -12.05
CA GLY A 18 4.70 -13.60 -10.72
C GLY A 18 4.86 -12.07 -10.71
N TYR A 19 4.73 -11.40 -11.86
CA TYR A 19 4.80 -9.95 -11.94
C TYR A 19 3.60 -9.30 -11.24
N TRP A 20 2.41 -9.86 -11.46
CA TRP A 20 1.18 -9.41 -10.81
C TRP A 20 0.80 -10.38 -9.71
N ARG A 21 1.30 -10.09 -8.50
CA ARG A 21 1.11 -10.94 -7.31
C ARG A 21 -0.29 -10.84 -6.69
N GLY A 22 -1.16 -9.99 -7.21
CA GLY A 22 -2.50 -9.76 -6.64
C GLY A 22 -2.49 -9.13 -5.25
N ARG A 23 -1.38 -8.46 -4.89
CA ARG A 23 -1.21 -7.82 -3.59
C ARG A 23 -1.45 -6.31 -3.71
N PRO A 24 -2.42 -5.75 -2.97
CA PRO A 24 -2.56 -4.31 -2.83
C PRO A 24 -1.29 -3.66 -2.29
N LEU A 25 -1.08 -2.38 -2.62
CA LEU A 25 0.06 -1.61 -2.12
C LEU A 25 0.08 -1.56 -0.58
N GLY A 26 -1.09 -1.45 0.06
CA GLY A 26 -1.23 -1.39 1.52
C GLY A 26 -0.67 -2.63 2.23
N ASP A 27 -0.73 -3.81 1.60
CA ASP A 27 -0.17 -5.03 2.18
C ASP A 27 1.36 -4.97 2.29
N LEU A 28 2.03 -4.25 1.38
CA LEU A 28 3.50 -4.11 1.45
C LEU A 28 3.91 -3.28 2.67
N LEU A 29 3.17 -2.22 2.98
CA LEU A 29 3.40 -1.42 4.18
C LEU A 29 3.09 -2.23 5.45
N ARG A 30 1.98 -2.97 5.45
CA ARG A 30 1.58 -3.79 6.59
C ARG A 30 2.58 -4.89 6.93
N ASP A 31 3.13 -5.56 5.92
CA ASP A 31 4.16 -6.57 6.12
C ASP A 31 5.43 -5.94 6.70
N GLY A 32 5.88 -4.80 6.14
CA GLY A 32 7.02 -4.07 6.69
C GLY A 32 6.85 -3.65 8.14
N ALA A 33 5.64 -3.18 8.51
CA ALA A 33 5.30 -2.84 9.89
C ALA A 33 5.31 -4.05 10.85
N ARG A 34 4.97 -5.25 10.37
CA ARG A 34 5.04 -6.47 11.19
C ARG A 34 6.46 -7.02 11.30
N GLU A 35 7.22 -6.99 10.22
CA GLU A 35 8.57 -7.58 10.15
C GLU A 35 9.61 -6.67 10.81
N HIS A 36 9.44 -5.35 10.70
CA HIS A 36 10.42 -4.36 11.14
C HIS A 36 9.76 -3.16 11.86
N PRO A 37 8.97 -3.38 12.93
CA PRO A 37 8.11 -2.35 13.53
C PRO A 37 8.88 -1.11 13.99
N ASP A 38 10.08 -1.29 14.54
CA ASP A 38 10.90 -0.22 15.11
C ASP A 38 11.92 0.38 14.11
N ALA A 39 12.07 -0.23 12.93
CA ALA A 39 13.00 0.29 11.92
C ALA A 39 12.46 1.60 11.33
N THR A 40 13.35 2.56 11.09
CA THR A 40 12.98 3.83 10.45
C THR A 40 12.50 3.60 9.02
N ALA A 41 11.26 3.97 8.73
CA ALA A 41 10.66 3.90 7.40
C ALA A 41 10.70 5.24 6.65
N LEU A 42 10.58 6.34 7.38
CA LEU A 42 10.55 7.70 6.85
C LEU A 42 11.40 8.63 7.70
N PHE A 43 12.25 9.41 7.06
CA PHE A 43 13.00 10.50 7.67
C PHE A 43 12.86 11.75 6.81
N CYS A 44 12.36 12.84 7.40
CA CYS A 44 12.14 14.11 6.71
C CYS A 44 12.35 15.29 7.68
N GLY A 45 13.54 15.91 7.63
CA GLY A 45 13.92 16.93 8.62
C GLY A 45 13.98 16.32 10.02
N ASP A 46 13.26 16.91 10.98
CA ASP A 46 13.18 16.39 12.35
C ASP A 46 12.13 15.27 12.50
N LEU A 47 11.37 14.97 11.44
CA LEU A 47 10.40 13.89 11.44
C LEU A 47 11.09 12.56 11.20
N LEU A 48 10.95 11.64 12.15
CA LEU A 48 11.37 10.26 12.01
C LEU A 48 10.20 9.37 12.38
N TRP A 49 9.76 8.52 11.45
CA TRP A 49 8.74 7.50 11.70
C TRP A 49 9.29 6.10 11.48
N SER A 50 8.97 5.21 12.42
CA SER A 50 9.14 3.78 12.21
C SER A 50 8.13 3.21 11.20
N TYR A 51 8.32 1.97 10.76
CA TYR A 51 7.32 1.29 9.92
C TYR A 51 5.97 1.16 10.62
N ALA A 52 5.94 0.79 11.90
CA ALA A 52 4.68 0.71 12.67
C ALA A 52 3.99 2.07 12.75
N GLU A 53 4.77 3.12 13.00
CA GLU A 53 4.28 4.49 13.08
C GLU A 53 3.70 5.03 11.77
N LEU A 54 4.32 4.68 10.63
CA LEU A 54 3.87 5.06 9.30
C LEU A 54 2.58 4.32 8.92
N ASP A 55 2.48 3.03 9.26
CA ASP A 55 1.31 2.19 9.02
C ASP A 55 0.09 2.69 9.80
N GLU A 56 0.23 2.93 11.10
CA GLU A 56 -0.84 3.49 11.93
C GLU A 56 -1.30 4.87 11.45
N ARG A 57 -0.37 5.74 11.04
CA ARG A 57 -0.71 7.07 10.52
C ARG A 57 -1.47 6.98 9.19
N SER A 58 -1.09 6.03 8.34
CA SER A 58 -1.77 5.77 7.08
C SER A 58 -3.21 5.30 7.30
N ASP A 59 -3.43 4.42 8.28
CA ASP A 59 -4.78 3.96 8.66
C ASP A 59 -5.64 5.09 9.22
N ARG A 60 -5.08 5.91 10.12
CA ARG A 60 -5.80 7.07 10.68
C ARG A 60 -6.20 8.06 9.60
N LEU A 61 -5.31 8.33 8.64
CA LEU A 61 -5.62 9.19 7.50
C LEU A 61 -6.73 8.58 6.63
N ALA A 62 -6.63 7.28 6.31
CA ALA A 62 -7.65 6.59 5.52
C ALA A 62 -9.03 6.63 6.17
N ALA A 63 -9.11 6.44 7.50
CA ALA A 63 -10.34 6.57 8.26
C ALA A 63 -10.94 7.99 8.16
N GLY A 64 -10.11 9.03 8.36
CA GLY A 64 -10.55 10.43 8.22
C GLY A 64 -11.01 10.78 6.80
N LEU A 65 -10.34 10.26 5.76
CA LEU A 65 -10.78 10.44 4.37
C LEU A 65 -12.14 9.77 4.11
N ALA A 66 -12.37 8.59 4.68
CA ALA A 66 -13.65 7.90 4.58
C ALA A 66 -14.79 8.68 5.27
N GLU A 67 -14.53 9.29 6.44
CA GLU A 67 -15.47 10.18 7.14
C GLU A 67 -15.81 11.42 6.32
N LEU A 68 -14.84 11.96 5.55
CA LEU A 68 -15.05 13.05 4.59
C LEU A 68 -15.78 12.60 3.31
N GLY A 69 -16.13 11.32 3.20
CA GLY A 69 -16.90 10.76 2.07
C GLY A 69 -16.05 10.30 0.89
N ILE A 70 -14.72 10.29 1.01
CA ILE A 70 -13.81 9.76 -0.02
C ILE A 70 -13.82 8.24 0.05
N ARG A 71 -14.01 7.58 -1.09
CA ARG A 71 -14.14 6.12 -1.19
C ARG A 71 -13.20 5.56 -2.26
N ALA A 72 -12.80 4.31 -2.07
CA ALA A 72 -12.03 3.52 -3.02
C ALA A 72 -12.92 2.91 -4.12
#